data_AF-A0A1G0AY79-F1
#
_entry.id   AF-A0A1G0AY79-F1
#
_cell.length_a   1.000
_cell.length_b   1.000
_cell.length_c   1.000
_cell.angle_alpha   90.00
_cell.angle_beta   90.00
_cell.angle_gamma   90.00
#
_symmetry.space_group_name_H-M   'P 1'
#
loop_
_entity.id
_entity.type
_entity.pdbx_description
1 polymer ?
#
loop_
_entity_poly.entity_id
_entity_poly.type
_entity_poly.pdbx_seq_one_letter_code
_entity_poly.pdbx_strand_id
1 'polypeptide(L)'
;MQEFLKTLYRKQKSELSILFELLDYLRNLTWNSEIWKSKPALIDKNGGTLRPYIGQKFDNNSFELIKDGWTHEHCEICIERIENNQNAYESQNEDWVCENCYDFFIKVENIEKIIETLELK
;
A
#
# COMPACT_ATOMS: atom_id res chain seq x y z
N MET A 1 -19.54 1.31 4.05
CA MET A 1 -19.14 -0.02 3.52
C MET A 1 -19.42 -0.15 2.03
N GLN A 2 -20.68 -0.14 1.56
CA GLN A 2 -20.99 -0.34 0.14
C GLN A 2 -20.34 0.70 -0.79
N GLU A 3 -20.35 1.98 -0.42
CA GLU A 3 -19.75 3.06 -1.25
C GLU A 3 -18.21 3.04 -1.30
N PHE A 4 -17.56 2.51 -0.25
CA PHE A 4 -16.11 2.36 -0.23
C PHE A 4 -15.67 1.26 -1.21
N LEU A 5 -16.36 0.12 -1.17
CA LEU A 5 -16.12 -1.00 -2.09
C LEU A 5 -16.47 -0.66 -3.53
N LYS A 6 -17.56 0.08 -3.77
CA LYS A 6 -17.88 0.61 -5.10
C LYS A 6 -16.82 1.58 -5.62
N THR A 7 -16.25 2.41 -4.76
CA THR A 7 -15.16 3.33 -5.12
C THR A 7 -13.89 2.57 -5.46
N LEU A 8 -13.55 1.53 -4.69
CA LEU A 8 -12.41 0.65 -4.94
C LEU A 8 -12.57 -0.09 -6.28
N TYR A 9 -13.74 -0.70 -6.49
CA TYR A 9 -14.12 -1.38 -7.73
C TYR A 9 -14.11 -0.46 -8.96
N ARG A 10 -14.56 0.80 -8.82
CA ARG A 10 -14.49 1.78 -9.92
C ARG A 10 -13.07 2.23 -10.24
N LYS A 11 -12.17 2.26 -9.25
CA LYS A 11 -10.75 2.65 -9.41
C LYS A 11 -9.91 1.50 -9.99
N GLN A 12 -10.12 0.28 -9.51
CA GLN A 12 -9.52 -0.95 -10.06
C GLN A 12 -10.46 -1.55 -11.10
N LYS A 13 -10.54 -0.93 -12.28
CA LYS A 13 -11.43 -1.32 -13.38
C LYS A 13 -11.12 -2.71 -13.99
N SER A 14 -10.10 -3.41 -13.48
CA SER A 14 -9.65 -4.74 -13.91
C SER A 14 -9.97 -5.79 -12.85
N GLU A 15 -10.97 -6.61 -13.17
CA GLU A 15 -11.32 -7.94 -12.63
C GLU A 15 -11.20 -8.17 -11.11
N LEU A 16 -12.35 -8.43 -10.46
CA LEU A 16 -12.45 -8.87 -9.06
C LEU A 16 -11.50 -10.03 -8.71
N SER A 17 -11.17 -10.89 -9.68
CA SER A 17 -10.18 -11.97 -9.51
C SER A 17 -8.82 -11.46 -9.03
N ILE A 18 -8.33 -10.35 -9.59
CA ILE A 18 -7.04 -9.75 -9.22
C ILE A 18 -7.09 -9.25 -7.78
N LEU A 19 -8.23 -8.65 -7.37
CA LEU A 19 -8.41 -8.23 -5.99
C LEU A 19 -8.42 -9.43 -5.04
N PHE A 20 -9.10 -10.54 -5.39
CA PHE A 20 -9.10 -11.73 -4.55
C PHE A 20 -7.71 -12.37 -4.42
N GLU A 21 -6.98 -12.51 -5.53
CA GLU A 21 -5.60 -13.01 -5.51
C GLU A 21 -4.69 -12.14 -4.64
N LEU A 22 -4.83 -10.80 -4.75
CA LEU A 22 -4.12 -9.85 -3.89
C LEU A 22 -4.50 -10.03 -2.41
N LEU A 23 -5.78 -10.16 -2.10
CA LEU A 23 -6.24 -10.32 -0.72
C LEU A 23 -5.80 -11.65 -0.11
N ASP A 24 -5.80 -12.72 -0.89
CA ASP A 24 -5.28 -14.03 -0.46
C ASP A 24 -3.79 -13.94 -0.15
N TYR A 25 -3.01 -13.24 -0.97
CA TYR A 25 -1.60 -12.95 -0.65
C TYR A 25 -1.47 -12.14 0.65
N LEU A 26 -2.12 -10.98 0.73
CA LEU A 26 -1.95 -10.03 1.85
C LEU A 26 -2.42 -10.59 3.21
N ARG A 27 -3.46 -11.44 3.23
CA ARG A 27 -3.98 -12.06 4.45
C ARG A 27 -3.08 -13.13 5.06
N ASN A 28 -2.18 -13.69 4.25
CA ASN A 28 -1.20 -14.66 4.73
C ASN A 28 0.06 -14.00 5.30
N LEU A 29 0.11 -12.66 5.32
CA LEU A 29 1.21 -11.90 5.91
C LEU A 29 0.95 -11.58 7.39
N THR A 30 2.03 -11.33 8.12
CA THR A 30 2.00 -10.79 9.48
C THR A 30 2.14 -9.28 9.42
N TRP A 31 1.27 -8.57 10.13
CA TRP A 31 1.17 -7.12 10.05
C TRP A 31 1.49 -6.47 11.40
N ASN A 32 2.24 -5.37 11.37
CA ASN A 32 2.49 -4.52 12.52
C ASN A 32 1.87 -3.13 12.28
N SER A 33 1.23 -2.56 13.30
CA SER A 33 0.73 -1.18 13.24
C SER A 33 1.90 -0.22 13.41
N GLU A 34 2.05 0.70 12.48
CA GLU A 34 3.16 1.65 12.43
C GLU A 34 2.66 3.05 12.06
N ILE A 35 3.35 4.07 12.59
CA ILE A 35 3.17 5.45 12.14
C ILE A 35 4.13 5.68 10.97
N TRP A 36 3.58 5.93 9.78
CA TRP A 36 4.41 6.14 8.59
C TRP A 36 5.28 7.39 8.72
N LYS A 37 6.53 7.25 8.30
CA LYS A 37 7.53 8.32 8.30
C LYS A 37 8.32 8.27 7.00
N SER A 38 8.72 9.45 6.53
CA SER A 38 9.54 9.60 5.36
C SER A 38 10.84 8.82 5.51
N LYS A 39 11.21 8.15 4.43
CA LYS A 39 12.43 7.35 4.36
C LYS A 39 13.44 8.05 3.44
N PRO A 40 14.74 7.71 3.57
CA PRO A 40 15.72 8.16 2.60
C PRO A 40 15.37 7.67 1.19
N ALA A 41 15.66 8.48 0.18
CA ALA A 41 15.49 8.11 -1.22
C ALA A 41 16.72 8.45 -2.04
N LEU A 42 16.95 7.66 -3.08
CA LEU A 42 17.86 8.00 -4.15
C LEU A 42 17.11 8.78 -5.22
N ILE A 43 17.59 9.97 -5.55
CA ILE A 43 17.14 10.73 -6.71
C ILE A 43 18.14 10.55 -7.86
N ASP A 44 17.64 10.20 -9.04
CA ASP A 44 18.42 10.22 -10.28
C ASP A 44 18.72 11.68 -10.66
N LYS A 45 20.01 12.02 -10.79
CA LYS A 45 20.46 13.38 -11.14
C LYS A 45 20.07 13.80 -12.56
N ASN A 46 19.85 12.85 -13.47
CA ASN A 46 19.52 13.11 -14.87
C ASN A 46 18.01 13.07 -15.15
N GLY A 47 17.26 12.28 -14.37
CA GLY A 47 15.83 12.03 -14.61
C GLY A 47 14.89 12.46 -13.49
N GLY A 48 15.41 12.84 -12.31
CA GLY A 48 14.61 13.23 -11.15
C GLY A 48 13.76 12.11 -10.54
N THR A 49 13.92 10.86 -10.99
CA THR A 49 13.16 9.73 -10.48
C THR A 49 13.63 9.38 -9.07
N LEU A 50 12.69 9.24 -8.14
CA LEU A 50 12.92 8.84 -6.76
C LEU A 50 12.76 7.33 -6.61
N ARG A 51 13.61 6.73 -5.77
CA ARG A 51 13.50 5.33 -5.33
C ARG A 51 13.82 5.25 -3.84
N PRO A 52 13.13 4.39 -3.06
CA PRO A 52 13.45 4.23 -1.65
C PRO A 52 14.89 3.73 -1.48
N TYR A 53 15.60 4.25 -0.47
CA TYR A 53 16.92 3.81 -0.07
C TYR A 53 16.82 2.96 1.20
N ILE A 54 17.14 1.68 1.05
CA ILE A 54 17.10 0.63 2.09
C ILE A 54 18.51 0.09 2.40
N GLY A 55 19.57 0.82 2.01
CA GLY A 55 20.97 0.42 2.22
C GLY A 55 21.63 -0.25 1.01
N GLN A 56 20.97 -0.28 -0.15
CA GLN A 56 21.54 -0.77 -1.40
C GLN A 56 22.74 0.08 -1.84
N LYS A 57 23.71 -0.51 -2.55
CA LYS A 57 24.80 0.27 -3.18
C LYS A 57 24.25 1.14 -4.31
N PHE A 58 24.81 2.34 -4.47
CA PHE A 58 24.49 3.24 -5.57
C PHE A 58 25.74 4.01 -6.04
N ASP A 59 25.70 4.50 -7.27
CA ASP A 59 26.74 5.36 -7.83
C ASP A 59 26.47 6.82 -7.47
N ASN A 60 27.38 7.43 -6.71
CA ASN A 60 27.29 8.83 -6.30
C ASN A 60 27.35 9.82 -7.48
N ASN A 61 27.86 9.41 -8.64
CA ASN A 61 27.85 10.28 -9.83
C ASN A 61 26.47 10.34 -10.49
N SER A 62 25.71 9.24 -10.41
CA SER A 62 24.39 9.11 -11.04
C SER A 62 23.24 9.47 -10.08
N PHE A 63 23.42 9.26 -8.78
CA PHE A 63 22.37 9.44 -7.77
C PHE A 63 22.80 10.36 -6.63
N GLU A 64 21.80 10.96 -5.99
CA GLU A 64 21.93 11.68 -4.73
C GLU A 64 21.01 11.07 -3.67
N LEU A 65 21.51 10.94 -2.43
CA LEU A 65 20.74 10.45 -1.30
C LEU A 65 20.06 11.61 -0.59
N ILE A 66 18.73 11.63 -0.61
CA ILE A 66 17.90 12.61 0.10
C ILE A 66 17.33 11.93 1.33
N LYS A 67 17.67 12.45 2.53
CA LYS A 67 17.32 11.86 3.82
C LYS A 67 15.81 11.61 4.03
N ASP A 68 14.97 12.51 3.54
CA ASP A 68 13.50 12.45 3.65
C ASP A 68 12.84 12.49 2.26
N GLY A 69 13.50 11.89 1.26
CA GLY A 69 13.08 11.97 -0.13
C GLY A 69 11.92 11.03 -0.50
N TRP A 70 11.71 9.94 0.26
CA TRP A 70 10.56 9.05 0.10
C TRP A 70 9.45 9.52 1.03
N THR A 71 8.53 10.32 0.49
CA THR A 71 7.60 11.13 1.30
C THR A 71 6.29 10.43 1.66
N HIS A 72 5.94 9.39 0.92
CA HIS A 72 4.68 8.66 1.05
C HIS A 72 4.87 7.24 0.54
N GLU A 73 3.99 6.35 0.98
CA GLU A 73 3.81 5.03 0.36
C GLU A 73 2.42 4.96 -0.28
N HIS A 74 2.17 3.95 -1.10
CA HIS A 74 0.82 3.64 -1.57
C HIS A 74 0.25 2.43 -0.84
N CYS A 75 -1.04 2.48 -0.49
CA CYS A 75 -1.71 1.31 0.01
C CYS A 75 -1.87 0.27 -1.11
N GLU A 76 -1.42 -0.97 -0.88
CA GLU A 76 -1.51 -2.06 -1.87
C GLU A 76 -2.94 -2.32 -2.37
N ILE A 77 -3.96 -2.07 -1.53
CA ILE A 77 -5.36 -2.38 -1.85
C ILE A 77 -6.07 -1.22 -2.56
N CYS A 78 -5.92 0.01 -2.08
CA CYS A 78 -6.68 1.15 -2.59
C CYS A 78 -5.86 2.18 -3.36
N ILE A 79 -4.53 2.03 -3.39
CA ILE A 79 -3.55 2.92 -4.04
C ILE A 79 -3.53 4.35 -3.47
N GLU A 80 -4.34 4.64 -2.44
CA GLU A 80 -4.28 5.92 -1.74
C GLU A 80 -2.93 6.10 -1.04
N ARG A 81 -2.50 7.35 -0.97
CA ARG A 81 -1.22 7.72 -0.37
C ARG A 81 -1.29 7.58 1.14
N ILE A 82 -0.28 6.94 1.71
CA ILE A 82 0.03 6.90 3.14
C ILE A 82 1.12 7.96 3.37
N GLU A 83 0.74 9.05 4.00
CA GLU A 83 1.55 10.23 4.24
C GLU A 83 2.18 10.23 5.64
N ASN A 84 3.13 11.11 5.86
CA ASN A 84 3.79 11.28 7.16
C ASN A 84 2.79 11.43 8.32
N ASN A 85 3.07 10.72 9.42
CA ASN A 85 2.29 10.67 10.65
C ASN A 85 0.90 10.03 10.52
N GLN A 86 0.61 9.33 9.43
CA GLN A 86 -0.58 8.50 9.33
C GLN A 86 -0.32 7.12 9.95
N ASN A 87 -1.33 6.57 10.63
CA ASN A 87 -1.30 5.19 11.06
C ASN A 87 -1.54 4.27 9.85
N ALA A 88 -0.72 3.24 9.72
CA ALA A 88 -0.83 2.22 8.69
C ALA A 88 -0.26 0.90 9.21
N TYR A 89 -0.32 -0.13 8.39
CA TYR A 89 0.18 -1.45 8.72
C TYR A 89 1.26 -1.84 7.72
N GLU A 90 2.41 -2.26 8.23
CA GLU A 90 3.54 -2.79 7.44
C GLU A 90 3.60 -4.30 7.60
N SER A 91 3.75 -5.01 6.47
CA SER A 91 3.96 -6.46 6.46
C SER A 91 5.45 -6.79 6.68
N GLN A 92 5.76 -8.05 6.99
CA GLN A 92 7.17 -8.49 7.04
C GLN A 92 7.90 -8.42 5.68
N ASN A 93 7.17 -8.20 4.58
CA ASN A 93 7.70 -8.07 3.22
C ASN A 93 7.78 -6.60 2.75
N GLU A 94 7.61 -5.64 3.65
CA GLU A 94 7.58 -4.19 3.34
C GLU A 94 6.35 -3.76 2.51
N ASP A 95 5.28 -4.55 2.48
CA ASP A 95 3.99 -4.13 1.92
C ASP A 95 3.29 -3.16 2.89
N TRP A 96 2.59 -2.16 2.35
CA TRP A 96 1.87 -1.16 3.16
C TRP A 96 0.37 -1.16 2.90
N VAL A 97 -0.41 -1.19 3.98
CA VAL A 97 -1.87 -1.10 3.93
C VAL A 97 -2.36 -0.01 4.88
N CYS A 98 -3.21 0.89 4.37
CA CYS A 98 -3.80 1.94 5.20
C CYS A 98 -4.77 1.35 6.23
N GLU A 99 -4.96 2.04 7.36
CA GLU A 99 -5.81 1.57 8.47
C GLU A 99 -7.20 1.09 8.01
N ASN A 100 -7.87 1.85 7.15
CA ASN A 100 -9.17 1.47 6.60
C ASN A 100 -9.11 0.13 5.86
N CYS A 101 -8.15 -0.04 4.95
CA CYS A 101 -8.03 -1.26 4.18
C CYS A 101 -7.64 -2.45 5.06
N TYR A 102 -6.80 -2.23 6.08
CA TYR A 102 -6.45 -3.27 7.03
C TYR A 102 -7.69 -3.77 7.78
N ASP A 103 -8.47 -2.85 8.35
CA ASP A 103 -9.66 -3.19 9.12
C ASP A 103 -10.76 -3.81 8.26
N PHE A 104 -10.88 -3.44 6.97
CA PHE A 104 -11.94 -3.97 6.10
C PHE A 104 -11.57 -5.26 5.37
N PHE A 105 -10.32 -5.40 4.95
CA PHE A 105 -9.91 -6.50 4.06
C PHE A 105 -9.02 -7.52 4.73
N ILE A 106 -8.11 -7.10 5.61
CA ILE A 106 -7.11 -8.00 6.19
C ILE A 106 -7.63 -8.63 7.48
N LYS A 107 -8.14 -7.82 8.40
CA LYS A 107 -8.61 -8.25 9.71
C LYS A 107 -9.93 -9.02 9.68
N VAL A 108 -10.75 -8.81 8.66
CA VAL A 108 -12.07 -9.46 8.55
C VAL A 108 -11.92 -10.86 7.99
N GLU A 109 -12.32 -11.86 8.78
CA GLU A 109 -12.21 -13.28 8.45
C GLU A 109 -13.09 -13.74 7.27
N ASN A 110 -14.12 -12.96 6.88
CA ASN A 110 -15.10 -13.43 5.90
C ASN A 110 -15.60 -12.34 4.96
N ILE A 111 -14.78 -12.01 3.96
CA ILE A 111 -15.10 -10.97 2.97
C ILE A 111 -16.06 -11.41 1.89
N GLU A 112 -16.09 -12.71 1.57
CA GLU A 112 -17.01 -13.31 0.61
C GLU A 112 -18.45 -12.99 1.03
N LYS A 113 -18.76 -13.18 2.31
CA LYS A 113 -20.05 -12.82 2.89
C LYS A 113 -20.36 -11.32 2.82
N ILE A 114 -19.34 -10.46 2.93
CA ILE A 114 -19.51 -9.01 2.76
C ILE A 114 -19.85 -8.69 1.30
N ILE A 115 -19.13 -9.26 0.34
CA ILE A 115 -19.32 -9.02 -1.10
C ILE A 115 -20.68 -9.57 -1.57
N GLU A 116 -21.08 -10.78 -1.16
CA GLU A 116 -22.42 -11.32 -1.43
C GLU A 116 -23.51 -10.36 -0.95
N THR A 117 -23.33 -9.72 0.21
CA THR A 117 -24.28 -8.73 0.74
C THR A 117 -24.33 -7.44 -0.09
N LEU A 118 -23.32 -7.16 -0.92
CA LEU A 118 -23.23 -6.00 -1.80
C LEU A 118 -23.78 -6.28 -3.19
N GLU A 119 -23.60 -7.49 -3.72
CA GLU A 119 -24.12 -7.91 -5.02
C GLU A 119 -25.64 -8.21 -4.98
N LEU A 120 -26.19 -8.47 -3.80
CA LEU A 120 -27.63 -8.68 -3.57
C LEU A 120 -28.44 -7.36 -3.39
N LYS A 121 -27.86 -6.19 -3.65
CA LYS A 121 -28.56 -4.88 -3.62
C LYS A 121 -28.37 -4.10 -4.92
#